data_AF-A2F3E0-F1
#
_entry.id   AF-A2F3E0-F1
#
_cell.length_a   1.000
_cell.length_b   1.000
_cell.length_c   1.000
_cell.angle_alpha   90.00
_cell.angle_beta   90.00
_cell.angle_gamma   90.00
#
_symmetry.space_group_name_H-M   'P 1'
#
loop_
_entity.id
_entity.type
_entity.pdbx_description
1 polymer ?
#
loop_
_entity_poly.entity_id
_entity_poly.type
_entity_poly.pdbx_seq_one_letter_code
_entity_poly.pdbx_strand_id
1 'polypeptide(L)'
;MSEEQQQQKALAPKRECGLHSSGKRVNFARKIVHELVGWQPYERHTMDLIKIERRRAARQFLKKRLGTHRRAMKKLNTLEEVVQEESLHHHHE
;
A
#
# COMPACT_ATOMS: atom_id res chain seq x y z
N MET A 1 48.13 30.03 -2.54
CA MET A 1 47.71 30.00 -1.12
C MET A 1 46.33 30.59 -0.87
N SER A 2 45.50 30.78 -1.91
CA SER A 2 44.11 31.22 -1.77
C SER A 2 43.34 30.42 -2.79
N GLU A 3 42.58 29.40 -2.38
CA GLU A 3 41.51 28.69 -3.12
C GLU A 3 41.17 27.28 -2.55
N GLU A 4 41.69 26.86 -1.39
CA GLU A 4 41.38 25.54 -0.82
C GLU A 4 40.21 25.51 0.19
N GLN A 5 39.34 26.51 0.21
CA GLN A 5 38.27 26.59 1.22
C GLN A 5 36.92 26.83 0.55
N GLN A 6 36.51 25.93 -0.35
CA GLN A 6 35.10 25.82 -0.71
C GLN A 6 34.49 24.66 0.06
N GLN A 7 34.04 25.03 1.27
CA GLN A 7 33.30 24.22 2.23
C GLN A 7 32.30 23.27 1.54
N GLN A 8 32.46 21.98 1.79
CA GLN A 8 31.39 20.99 1.74
C GLN A 8 30.29 21.40 2.73
N LYS A 9 29.35 22.23 2.29
CA LYS A 9 28.10 22.44 3.03
C LYS A 9 27.14 21.31 2.67
N ALA A 10 27.39 20.13 3.18
CA ALA A 10 26.39 19.06 3.18
C ALA A 10 25.18 19.55 3.98
N LEU A 11 24.04 19.77 3.32
CA LEU A 11 22.79 19.99 4.04
C LEU A 11 22.56 18.79 4.96
N ALA A 12 22.37 19.05 6.26
CA ALA A 12 22.00 18.01 7.22
C ALA A 12 20.83 17.19 6.66
N PRO A 13 20.83 15.85 6.78
CA PRO A 13 19.74 15.04 6.26
C PRO A 13 18.45 15.57 6.85
N LYS A 14 17.53 15.98 5.98
CA LYS A 14 16.23 16.50 6.39
C LYS A 14 15.62 15.43 7.28
N ARG A 15 15.45 15.74 8.57
CA ARG A 15 14.75 14.87 9.51
C ARG A 15 13.35 14.72 8.94
N GLU A 16 13.12 13.63 8.22
CA GLU A 16 11.79 13.26 7.76
C GLU A 16 10.91 13.24 8.99
N CYS A 17 9.87 14.08 8.99
CA CYS A 17 9.01 14.23 10.14
C CYS A 17 8.52 12.84 10.54
N GLY A 18 8.59 12.51 11.84
CA GLY A 18 8.27 11.18 12.38
C GLY A 18 6.84 10.70 12.13
N LEU A 19 6.05 11.46 11.36
CA LEU A 19 4.69 11.15 10.94
C LEU A 19 4.61 10.15 9.78
N HIS A 20 5.68 10.01 8.98
CA HIS A 20 5.65 9.13 7.79
C HIS A 20 5.98 7.67 8.06
N SER A 21 6.69 7.37 9.16
CA SER A 21 7.07 6.00 9.52
C SER A 21 6.02 5.37 10.41
N SER A 22 5.39 4.29 9.93
CA SER A 22 4.53 3.46 10.77
C SER A 22 5.39 2.59 11.68
N GLY A 23 5.29 2.80 13.00
CA GLY A 23 6.08 2.02 13.97
C GLY A 23 5.73 0.54 13.97
N LYS A 24 6.72 -0.32 14.26
CA LYS A 24 6.57 -1.80 14.30
C LYS A 24 5.34 -2.26 15.12
N ARG A 25 5.13 -1.63 16.28
CA ARG A 25 3.99 -1.91 17.18
C ARG A 25 2.62 -1.60 16.54
N VAL A 26 2.53 -0.49 15.80
CA VAL A 26 1.27 -0.07 15.14
C VAL A 26 0.93 -1.01 13.99
N ASN A 27 1.92 -1.41 13.19
CA ASN A 27 1.69 -2.36 12.10
C ASN A 27 1.28 -3.75 12.63
N PHE A 28 1.88 -4.20 13.73
CA PHE A 28 1.49 -5.45 14.39
C PHE A 28 0.01 -5.44 14.83
N ALA A 29 -0.41 -4.38 15.52
CA ALA A 29 -1.81 -4.23 15.93
C ALA A 29 -2.78 -4.19 14.73
N ARG A 30 -2.40 -3.51 13.63
CA ARG A 30 -3.22 -3.46 12.40
C ARG A 30 -3.39 -4.83 11.73
N LYS A 31 -2.34 -5.66 11.73
CA LYS A 31 -2.41 -7.03 11.17
C LYS A 31 -3.39 -7.90 11.95
N ILE A 32 -3.27 -7.93 13.29
CA ILE A 32 -4.18 -8.72 14.15
C ILE A 32 -5.65 -8.32 13.96
N VAL A 33 -5.93 -7.01 13.95
CA VAL A 33 -7.30 -6.52 13.75
C VAL A 33 -7.84 -6.92 12.38
N HIS A 34 -7.00 -6.90 11.36
CA HIS A 34 -7.41 -7.26 10.01
C HIS A 34 -7.69 -8.76 9.85
N GLU A 35 -6.86 -9.63 10.46
CA GLU A 35 -7.08 -11.08 10.50
C GLU A 35 -8.42 -11.44 11.18
N LEU A 36 -8.77 -10.74 12.27
CA LEU A 36 -10.00 -11.01 13.02
C LEU A 36 -11.26 -10.48 12.32
N VAL A 37 -11.22 -9.25 11.82
CA VAL A 37 -12.40 -8.58 11.23
C VAL A 37 -12.62 -8.98 9.77
N GLY A 38 -11.55 -9.31 9.04
CA GLY A 38 -11.59 -9.65 7.63
C GLY A 38 -11.85 -8.45 6.71
N TRP A 39 -12.44 -8.74 5.54
CA TRP A 39 -12.59 -7.80 4.42
C TRP A 39 -13.95 -7.11 4.35
N GLN A 40 -13.94 -5.83 4.03
CA GLN A 40 -15.17 -5.06 3.83
C GLN A 40 -15.85 -5.47 2.50
N PRO A 41 -17.19 -5.29 2.37
CA PRO A 41 -17.92 -5.74 1.17
C PRO A 41 -17.41 -5.16 -0.16
N TYR A 42 -16.91 -3.92 -0.17
CA TYR A 42 -16.35 -3.30 -1.38
C TYR A 42 -14.98 -3.85 -1.76
N GLU A 43 -14.23 -4.38 -0.78
CA GLU A 43 -12.92 -4.99 -0.99
C GLU A 43 -13.11 -6.38 -1.58
N ARG A 44 -14.02 -7.18 -1.01
CA ARG A 44 -14.44 -8.49 -1.55
C ARG A 44 -14.87 -8.40 -3.01
N HIS A 45 -15.79 -7.48 -3.34
CA HIS A 45 -16.20 -7.28 -4.73
C HIS A 45 -15.05 -6.88 -5.66
N THR A 46 -14.07 -6.13 -5.15
CA THR A 46 -12.91 -5.74 -5.95
C THR A 46 -11.96 -6.92 -6.16
N MET A 47 -11.78 -7.79 -5.17
CA MET A 47 -11.03 -9.04 -5.29
C MET A 47 -11.66 -9.96 -6.34
N ASP A 48 -13.00 -10.08 -6.37
CA ASP A 48 -13.71 -10.84 -7.40
C ASP A 48 -13.41 -10.29 -8.82
N LEU A 49 -13.42 -8.97 -8.97
CA LEU A 49 -13.07 -8.33 -10.24
C LEU A 49 -11.61 -8.55 -10.64
N ILE A 50 -10.69 -8.64 -9.68
CA ILE A 50 -9.27 -8.94 -9.90
C ILE A 50 -9.10 -10.40 -10.33
N LYS A 51 -9.82 -11.34 -9.71
CA LYS A 51 -9.80 -12.78 -10.08
C LYS A 51 -10.29 -13.02 -11.52
N ILE A 52 -11.24 -12.21 -11.98
CA ILE A 52 -11.74 -12.23 -13.38
C ILE A 52 -10.83 -11.39 -14.32
N GLU A 53 -9.68 -10.90 -13.83
CA GLU A 53 -8.69 -10.08 -14.56
C GLU A 53 -9.22 -8.73 -15.08
N ARG A 54 -10.34 -8.24 -14.54
CA ARG A 54 -10.97 -6.96 -14.95
C ARG A 54 -10.40 -5.75 -14.20
N ARG A 55 -9.09 -5.55 -14.29
CA ARG A 55 -8.36 -4.49 -13.54
C ARG A 55 -8.86 -3.07 -13.81
N ARG A 56 -9.25 -2.76 -15.06
CA ARG A 56 -9.81 -1.43 -15.42
C ARG A 56 -11.16 -1.18 -14.73
N ALA A 57 -12.00 -2.22 -14.63
CA ALA A 57 -13.28 -2.13 -13.94
C ALA A 57 -13.10 -1.99 -12.42
N ALA A 58 -12.20 -2.78 -11.83
CA ALA A 58 -11.83 -2.69 -10.41
C ALA A 58 -11.38 -1.27 -10.03
N ARG A 59 -10.53 -0.64 -10.86
CA ARG A 59 -10.09 0.75 -10.68
C ARG A 59 -11.25 1.75 -10.71
N GLN A 60 -12.18 1.60 -11.66
CA GLN A 60 -13.34 2.49 -11.77
C GLN A 60 -14.28 2.33 -10.58
N PHE A 61 -14.50 1.09 -10.11
CA PHE A 61 -15.29 0.81 -8.93
C PHE A 61 -14.67 1.44 -7.67
N LEU A 62 -13.37 1.22 -7.45
CA LEU A 62 -12.66 1.81 -6.31
C LEU A 62 -12.63 3.34 -6.37
N LYS A 63 -12.50 3.95 -7.56
CA LYS A 63 -12.58 5.40 -7.71
C LYS A 63 -13.97 5.93 -7.34
N LYS A 64 -15.06 5.21 -7.68
CA LYS A 64 -16.42 5.58 -7.26
C LYS A 64 -16.61 5.50 -5.73
N ARG A 65 -15.93 4.58 -5.05
CA ARG A 65 -16.00 4.42 -3.58
C ARG A 65 -15.07 5.36 -2.81
N LEU A 66 -13.82 5.53 -3.26
CA LEU A 66 -12.75 6.28 -2.56
C LEU A 66 -12.57 7.71 -3.09
N GLY A 67 -13.22 8.06 -4.21
CA GLY A 67 -13.18 9.36 -4.88
C GLY A 67 -11.95 9.60 -5.77
N THR A 68 -10.74 9.40 -5.23
CA THR A 68 -9.50 9.78 -5.93
C THR A 68 -8.79 8.60 -6.59
N HIS A 69 -8.12 8.87 -7.72
CA HIS A 69 -7.36 7.85 -8.45
C HIS A 69 -6.17 7.30 -7.64
N ARG A 70 -5.45 8.18 -6.92
CA ARG A 70 -4.29 7.77 -6.12
C ARG A 70 -4.66 6.80 -5.00
N ARG A 71 -5.80 7.01 -4.33
CA ARG A 71 -6.31 6.07 -3.31
C ARG A 71 -6.78 4.76 -3.93
N ALA A 72 -7.49 4.83 -5.05
CA ALA A 72 -7.91 3.64 -5.79
C ALA A 72 -6.71 2.79 -6.23
N MET A 73 -5.64 3.41 -6.75
CA MET A 73 -4.41 2.70 -7.11
C MET A 73 -3.72 2.05 -5.91
N LYS A 74 -3.61 2.76 -4.78
CA LYS A 74 -3.03 2.17 -3.57
C LYS A 74 -3.82 0.94 -3.10
N LYS A 75 -5.14 1.06 -2.99
CA LYS A 75 -6.01 -0.05 -2.56
C LYS A 75 -5.96 -1.22 -3.55
N LEU A 76 -5.90 -0.93 -4.85
CA LEU A 76 -5.85 -1.95 -5.87
C LEU A 76 -4.55 -2.77 -5.78
N ASN A 77 -3.39 -2.12 -5.63
CA ASN A 77 -2.12 -2.83 -5.46
C ASN A 77 -2.14 -3.73 -4.20
N THR A 78 -2.66 -3.23 -3.08
CA THR A 78 -2.79 -4.03 -1.85
C THR A 78 -3.71 -5.25 -2.04
N LEU A 79 -4.82 -5.11 -2.77
CA LEU A 79 -5.73 -6.24 -3.01
C LEU A 79 -5.16 -7.25 -4.02
N GLU A 80 -4.30 -6.82 -4.94
CA GLU A 80 -3.61 -7.74 -5.85
C GLU A 80 -2.56 -8.59 -5.14
N GLU A 81 -1.81 -8.01 -4.21
CA GLU A 81 -0.89 -8.75 -3.35
C GLU A 81 -1.62 -9.88 -2.60
N VAL A 82 -2.80 -9.59 -2.05
CA VAL A 82 -3.61 -10.61 -1.35
C VAL A 82 -4.09 -11.72 -2.28
N VAL A 83 -4.58 -11.39 -3.47
CA VAL A 83 -5.02 -12.41 -4.44
C VAL A 83 -3.84 -13.28 -4.90
N GLN A 84 -2.65 -12.70 -5.03
CA GLN A 84 -1.44 -13.47 -5.35
C GLN A 84 -1.05 -14.42 -4.21
N GLU A 85 -1.11 -13.96 -2.95
CA GLU A 85 -0.89 -14.82 -1.78
C GLU A 85 -1.90 -15.98 -1.73
N GLU A 86 -3.18 -15.73 -2.00
CA GLU A 86 -4.22 -16.77 -2.10
C GLU A 86 -3.90 -17.80 -3.20
N SER A 87 -3.46 -17.35 -4.38
CA SER A 87 -3.08 -18.24 -5.48
C SER A 87 -1.88 -19.12 -5.13
N LEU A 88 -0.86 -18.57 -4.47
CA LEU A 88 0.31 -19.34 -4.02
C LEU A 88 -0.06 -20.39 -2.99
N HIS A 89 -0.95 -20.07 -2.04
CA HIS A 89 -1.46 -21.01 -1.05
C HIS A 89 -2.19 -22.18 -1.71
N HIS A 90 -3.08 -21.90 -2.67
CA HIS A 90 -3.86 -22.92 -3.37
C HIS A 90 -2.99 -23.91 -4.17
N HIS A 91 -1.79 -23.50 -4.63
CA HIS A 91 -0.86 -24.39 -5.32
C HIS A 91 0.01 -25.23 -4.38
N HIS A 92 0.09 -24.87 -3.10
CA HIS A 92 0.92 -25.58 -2.12
C HIS A 92 0.15 -26.71 -1.39
N GLU A 93 -1.18 -26.61 -1.34
CA GLU A 93 -2.09 -27.67 -0.87
C GLU A 93 -2.30 -28.76 -1.93
#